data_AF-G9MVQ6-F1
#
_entry.id   AF-G9MVQ6-F1
#
_cell.length_a   1.000
_cell.length_b   1.000
_cell.length_c   1.000
_cell.angle_alpha   90.00
_cell.angle_beta   90.00
_cell.angle_gamma   90.00
#
_symmetry.space_group_name_H-M   'P 1'
#
loop_
_entity.id
_entity.type
_entity.pdbx_description
1 polymer ?
#
loop_
_entity_poly.entity_id
_entity_poly.type
_entity_poly.pdbx_seq_one_letter_code
_entity_poly.pdbx_strand_id
1 'polypeptide(L)'
;MSTPCIAADDDDSTQPFSPIGRDRILQRVDEAQANCDDGDHDGVKNTGDDEMILSASSQETTDNAEPNISYQNNAVTWKDENDQTQHADGIHFDIYLDTLTNTSLFKLYCNIHHKGSKAKGQKHTIFLFIHPESVRAITLDNGRPAGPGFSRSGRHTLSFSITQQPSLIIPKGYVLESKQRSKGLLNAVLALANVTDFAIHLNNSNIIPPKRTRLEVIARIFSPSSSSNRPLTNKRCANLESLYGGRGGEVANLNKDVGKAPTEADPPPSYDEPQRGQVSNKRRRIDSDVTNDKSPAIHDDLFKSIRSHLDSIESRICIHLDGMEGRIYTRLDSIEDRLKQLEDKVSGVLDVDRDILIQEEISEQLDDCITGVKAESEELFKAIDDRADKTIERLEQEVNERIDQLGEEVKDNTVQLVEEGLKKKLVNASLRIDGAVFLDL
;
A
#
# COMPACT_ATOMS: atom_id res chain seq x y z
N MET A 1 17.55 -67.11 -34.53
CA MET A 1 18.50 -67.79 -33.63
C MET A 1 18.16 -67.37 -32.22
N SER A 2 17.75 -68.35 -31.43
CA SER A 2 17.16 -68.18 -30.11
C SER A 2 18.20 -68.38 -29.01
N THR A 3 17.81 -67.95 -27.80
CA THR A 3 18.27 -68.35 -26.45
C THR A 3 19.21 -67.35 -25.72
N PRO A 4 19.23 -67.33 -24.36
CA PRO A 4 18.34 -66.49 -23.54
C PRO A 4 19.00 -65.98 -22.21
N CYS A 5 18.17 -65.44 -21.31
CA CYS A 5 18.29 -65.39 -19.83
C CYS A 5 19.51 -64.71 -19.16
N ILE A 6 19.25 -63.80 -18.22
CA ILE A 6 19.34 -63.99 -16.75
C ILE A 6 19.18 -62.61 -16.08
N ALA A 7 18.28 -62.56 -15.08
CA ALA A 7 18.19 -61.51 -14.09
C ALA A 7 18.95 -61.93 -12.83
N ALA A 8 19.61 -60.99 -12.14
CA ALA A 8 19.79 -60.97 -10.68
C ALA A 8 20.38 -59.63 -10.23
N ASP A 9 19.81 -59.12 -9.15
CA ASP A 9 20.11 -57.91 -8.39
C ASP A 9 21.48 -57.95 -7.68
N ASP A 10 22.04 -56.77 -7.37
CA ASP A 10 22.18 -56.21 -6.01
C ASP A 10 23.29 -55.13 -5.91
N ASP A 11 22.98 -54.13 -5.07
CA ASP A 11 23.86 -53.21 -4.32
C ASP A 11 24.91 -52.34 -5.07
N ASP A 12 24.75 -51.01 -5.03
CA ASP A 12 25.24 -50.25 -3.86
C ASP A 12 24.78 -48.79 -3.89
N SER A 13 24.63 -48.25 -2.68
CA SER A 13 24.01 -47.00 -2.30
C SER A 13 24.88 -45.76 -2.56
N THR A 14 24.25 -44.59 -2.77
CA THR A 14 24.59 -43.34 -2.04
C THR A 14 23.58 -42.21 -2.35
N GLN A 15 22.66 -42.01 -1.40
CA GLN A 15 21.97 -40.76 -1.09
C GLN A 15 22.98 -39.75 -0.48
N PRO A 16 22.76 -38.40 -0.45
CA PRO A 16 21.64 -37.90 0.37
C PRO A 16 21.05 -36.47 0.16
N PHE A 17 19.90 -36.32 0.84
CA PHE A 17 19.25 -35.16 1.49
C PHE A 17 18.26 -34.25 0.73
N SER A 18 16.98 -34.48 1.07
CA SER A 18 15.84 -33.54 1.05
C SER A 18 15.79 -32.65 2.30
N PRO A 19 14.93 -31.62 2.33
CA PRO A 19 13.97 -31.44 3.44
C PRO A 19 12.52 -31.23 2.93
N ILE A 20 11.53 -32.02 3.39
CA ILE A 20 10.64 -31.84 4.55
C ILE A 20 9.61 -30.70 4.39
N GLY A 21 8.31 -31.03 4.38
CA GLY A 21 7.28 -30.06 4.80
C GLY A 21 5.82 -30.21 4.34
N ARG A 22 5.14 -31.30 4.72
CA ARG A 22 3.70 -31.40 5.13
C ARG A 22 2.56 -31.10 4.13
N ASP A 23 1.83 -32.17 3.86
CA ASP A 23 0.48 -32.25 3.29
C ASP A 23 -0.65 -32.10 4.33
N ARG A 24 -1.83 -31.72 3.81
CA ARG A 24 -3.21 -31.77 4.38
C ARG A 24 -3.51 -30.70 5.44
N ILE A 25 -4.56 -29.89 5.28
CA ILE A 25 -5.97 -30.28 5.50
C ILE A 25 -6.91 -29.43 4.63
N LEU A 26 -7.92 -30.10 4.06
CA LEU A 26 -9.04 -29.54 3.33
C LEU A 26 -10.29 -30.08 4.03
N GLN A 27 -11.01 -29.27 4.82
CA GLN A 27 -12.45 -29.44 5.03
C GLN A 27 -13.11 -28.30 5.82
N ARG A 28 -14.20 -27.80 5.22
CA ARG A 28 -15.49 -27.36 5.78
C ARG A 28 -15.55 -26.91 7.24
N VAL A 29 -16.19 -25.76 7.46
CA VAL A 29 -17.20 -25.62 8.53
C VAL A 29 -18.35 -24.74 8.02
N ASP A 30 -19.54 -25.33 7.95
CA ASP A 30 -20.85 -24.66 7.94
C ASP A 30 -21.23 -24.25 9.38
N GLU A 31 -22.11 -23.26 9.44
CA GLU A 31 -22.82 -22.69 10.60
C GLU A 31 -23.32 -23.69 11.65
N ALA A 32 -23.25 -23.31 12.94
CA ALA A 32 -24.34 -23.43 13.90
C ALA A 32 -24.03 -22.73 15.24
N GLN A 33 -25.03 -21.98 15.73
CA GLN A 33 -25.20 -21.48 17.09
C GLN A 33 -25.11 -22.58 18.16
N ALA A 34 -24.57 -22.27 19.33
CA ALA A 34 -25.28 -22.36 20.62
C ALA A 34 -24.39 -21.95 21.82
N ASN A 35 -24.97 -21.04 22.61
CA ASN A 35 -24.88 -20.73 24.03
C ASN A 35 -24.00 -21.54 25.00
N CYS A 36 -23.79 -20.84 26.13
CA CYS A 36 -23.46 -21.29 27.49
C CYS A 36 -21.96 -21.26 27.82
N ASP A 37 -21.50 -20.86 28.99
CA ASP A 37 -22.04 -20.20 30.18
C ASP A 37 -20.84 -20.11 31.15
N ASP A 38 -20.84 -19.10 32.01
CA ASP A 38 -20.18 -18.97 33.31
C ASP A 38 -18.81 -19.60 33.64
N GLY A 39 -17.95 -18.79 34.27
CA GLY A 39 -16.86 -19.31 35.09
C GLY A 39 -15.84 -18.30 35.57
N ASP A 40 -16.25 -17.37 36.43
CA ASP A 40 -15.37 -16.57 37.28
C ASP A 40 -14.32 -17.43 38.03
N HIS A 41 -13.07 -16.97 38.05
CA HIS A 41 -12.19 -17.25 39.18
C HIS A 41 -11.21 -16.10 39.44
N ASP A 42 -11.56 -15.34 40.48
CA ASP A 42 -10.69 -14.48 41.26
C ASP A 42 -9.49 -15.25 41.85
N GLY A 43 -8.33 -14.59 41.91
CA GLY A 43 -7.12 -15.21 42.46
C GLY A 43 -5.92 -14.26 42.58
N VAL A 44 -6.10 -13.16 43.32
CA VAL A 44 -5.05 -12.24 43.78
C VAL A 44 -3.87 -12.98 44.41
N LYS A 45 -2.64 -12.73 43.93
CA LYS A 45 -1.41 -12.71 44.75
C LYS A 45 -0.43 -11.63 44.29
N ASN A 46 -0.39 -10.57 45.10
CA ASN A 46 0.74 -9.64 45.20
C ASN A 46 1.99 -10.37 45.70
N THR A 47 3.11 -10.16 45.01
CA THR A 47 4.43 -10.08 45.66
C THR A 47 5.31 -9.19 44.80
N GLY A 48 5.82 -8.13 45.41
CA GLY A 48 6.62 -7.10 44.76
C GLY A 48 8.09 -7.46 44.64
N ASP A 49 8.79 -6.45 44.11
CA ASP A 49 10.24 -6.24 44.09
C ASP A 49 11.03 -7.10 43.09
N ASP A 50 11.30 -6.52 41.92
CA ASP A 50 12.69 -6.16 41.58
C ASP A 50 12.73 -5.25 40.34
N GLU A 51 13.25 -4.04 40.55
CA GLU A 51 13.77 -3.18 39.48
C GLU A 51 14.92 -3.90 38.79
N MET A 52 14.71 -4.33 37.55
CA MET A 52 15.79 -4.61 36.62
C MET A 52 15.59 -3.73 35.38
N ILE A 53 16.24 -2.57 35.36
CA ILE A 53 16.44 -1.78 34.14
C ILE A 53 17.41 -2.58 33.26
N LEU A 54 16.84 -3.54 32.52
CA LEU A 54 17.56 -4.21 31.44
C LEU A 54 17.61 -3.23 30.27
N SER A 55 18.83 -2.72 30.06
CA SER A 55 19.24 -2.07 28.83
C SER A 55 19.04 -3.06 27.68
N ALA A 56 17.88 -3.01 27.04
CA ALA A 56 17.65 -3.69 25.78
C ALA A 56 18.41 -2.92 24.70
N SER A 57 19.65 -3.34 24.48
CA SER A 57 20.33 -3.23 23.19
C SER A 57 19.42 -3.92 22.17
N SER A 58 18.51 -3.16 21.56
CA SER A 58 17.71 -3.61 20.43
C SER A 58 18.63 -3.78 19.23
N GLN A 59 19.07 -5.01 19.12
CA GLN A 59 19.56 -5.67 17.91
C GLN A 59 18.79 -5.13 16.70
N GLU A 60 19.53 -4.56 15.74
CA GLU A 60 19.04 -4.06 14.47
C GLU A 60 18.23 -5.16 13.76
N THR A 61 16.93 -5.21 14.03
CA THR A 61 15.97 -5.75 13.08
C THR A 61 15.98 -4.80 11.90
N THR A 62 16.12 -5.36 10.71
CA THR A 62 15.94 -4.71 9.41
C THR A 62 14.63 -3.92 9.37
N ASP A 63 14.67 -2.70 9.90
CA ASP A 63 13.55 -1.80 9.93
C ASP A 63 13.40 -1.24 8.52
N ASN A 64 12.42 -1.79 7.80
CA ASN A 64 11.75 -1.06 6.74
C ASN A 64 11.34 0.29 7.34
N ALA A 65 12.01 1.38 6.95
CA ALA A 65 11.66 2.70 7.43
C ALA A 65 10.20 2.98 7.01
N GLU A 66 9.28 2.94 7.97
CA GLU A 66 7.87 3.21 7.71
C GLU A 66 7.68 4.71 7.41
N PRO A 67 6.75 5.06 6.51
CA PRO A 67 6.47 6.46 6.21
C PRO A 67 5.86 7.17 7.42
N ASN A 68 6.30 8.41 7.64
CA ASN A 68 5.74 9.25 8.69
C ASN A 68 4.27 9.59 8.40
N ILE A 69 3.88 9.61 7.13
CA ILE A 69 2.50 9.77 6.67
C ILE A 69 2.32 8.97 5.39
N SER A 70 1.28 8.14 5.36
CA SER A 70 0.85 7.43 4.15
C SER A 70 -0.60 7.78 3.82
N TYR A 71 -0.86 7.98 2.53
CA TYR A 71 -2.17 8.22 1.92
C TYR A 71 -2.39 7.23 0.79
N GLN A 72 -3.54 6.56 0.80
CA GLN A 72 -3.87 5.54 -0.18
C GLN A 72 -5.00 6.02 -1.10
N ASN A 73 -5.02 5.49 -2.32
CA ASN A 73 -6.06 5.75 -3.32
C ASN A 73 -6.30 7.25 -3.54
N ASN A 74 -5.22 7.98 -3.86
CA ASN A 74 -5.28 9.41 -4.19
C ASN A 74 -5.44 9.59 -5.70
N ALA A 75 -5.98 10.74 -6.08
CA ALA A 75 -6.00 11.21 -7.45
C ALA A 75 -4.86 12.21 -7.65
N VAL A 76 -4.14 12.12 -8.76
CA VAL A 76 -3.11 13.09 -9.15
C VAL A 76 -3.55 13.76 -10.43
N THR A 77 -3.50 15.09 -10.48
CA THR A 77 -3.76 15.87 -11.69
C THR A 77 -2.54 16.66 -12.11
N TRP A 78 -2.37 16.83 -13.41
CA TRP A 78 -1.30 17.65 -13.97
C TRP A 78 -1.71 18.17 -15.33
N LYS A 79 -0.92 19.09 -15.88
CA LYS A 79 -1.10 19.54 -17.26
C LYS A 79 -0.08 18.87 -18.16
N ASP A 80 -0.53 18.35 -19.30
CA ASP A 80 0.36 17.82 -20.33
C ASP A 80 0.99 18.95 -21.18
N GLU A 81 1.79 18.56 -22.17
CA GLU A 81 2.45 19.48 -23.10
C GLU A 81 1.47 20.34 -23.91
N ASN A 82 0.20 19.93 -24.00
CA ASN A 82 -0.86 20.64 -24.69
C ASN A 82 -1.71 21.52 -23.74
N ASP A 83 -1.26 21.72 -22.49
CA ASP A 83 -1.98 22.40 -21.41
C ASP A 83 -3.32 21.72 -21.05
N GLN A 84 -3.54 20.46 -21.47
CA GLN A 84 -4.72 19.71 -21.09
C GLN A 84 -4.53 19.08 -19.71
N THR A 85 -5.57 19.18 -18.88
CA THR A 85 -5.58 18.56 -17.55
C THR A 85 -5.73 17.05 -17.70
N GLN A 86 -4.67 16.34 -17.33
CA GLN A 86 -4.65 14.89 -17.20
C GLN A 86 -4.86 14.51 -15.73
N HIS A 87 -5.33 13.28 -15.50
CA HIS A 87 -5.49 12.74 -14.15
C HIS A 87 -5.13 11.26 -14.08
N ALA A 88 -4.77 10.81 -12.88
CA ALA A 88 -4.53 9.42 -12.56
C ALA A 88 -5.04 9.10 -11.16
N ASP A 89 -5.86 8.07 -11.05
CA ASP A 89 -6.40 7.58 -9.79
C ASP A 89 -5.64 6.34 -9.28
N GLY A 90 -5.90 5.94 -8.04
CA GLY A 90 -5.28 4.75 -7.46
C GLY A 90 -3.80 4.92 -7.10
N ILE A 91 -3.32 6.16 -6.97
CA ILE A 91 -1.92 6.43 -6.62
C ILE A 91 -1.78 6.55 -5.10
N HIS A 92 -0.86 5.78 -4.54
CA HIS A 92 -0.46 5.90 -3.14
C HIS A 92 0.62 6.96 -2.97
N PHE A 93 0.60 7.64 -1.83
CA PHE A 93 1.52 8.73 -1.53
C PHE A 93 2.07 8.62 -0.12
N ASP A 94 3.38 8.46 -0.02
CA ASP A 94 4.12 8.38 1.23
C ASP A 94 5.03 9.58 1.42
N ILE A 95 5.03 10.11 2.64
CA ILE A 95 5.87 11.23 3.05
C ILE A 95 6.78 10.78 4.19
N TYR A 96 8.07 10.88 3.94
CA TYR A 96 9.11 10.75 4.95
C TYR A 96 9.60 12.14 5.27
N LEU A 97 9.42 12.60 6.50
CA LEU A 97 9.91 13.91 6.96
C LEU A 97 10.44 13.76 8.38
N ASP A 98 11.75 13.71 8.52
CA ASP A 98 12.42 13.73 9.81
C ASP A 98 12.96 15.14 10.07
N THR A 99 12.27 15.85 10.97
CA THR A 99 12.64 17.21 11.38
C THR A 99 13.91 17.25 12.24
N LEU A 100 14.32 16.13 12.85
CA LEU A 100 15.51 16.07 13.70
C LEU A 100 16.78 16.02 12.84
N THR A 101 16.78 15.13 11.84
CA THR A 101 17.88 15.03 10.87
C THR A 101 17.76 16.02 9.72
N ASN A 102 16.65 16.79 9.68
CA ASN A 102 16.25 17.63 8.57
C ASN A 102 16.34 16.90 7.23
N THR A 103 15.78 15.68 7.18
CA THR A 103 15.73 14.88 5.97
C THR A 103 14.30 14.58 5.54
N SER A 104 14.09 14.43 4.24
CA SER A 104 12.79 14.02 3.72
C SER A 104 12.89 13.26 2.39
N LEU A 105 11.80 12.62 2.03
CA LEU A 105 11.59 12.00 0.73
C LEU A 105 10.09 11.84 0.50
N PHE A 106 9.63 12.09 -0.72
CA PHE A 106 8.25 11.82 -1.10
C PHE A 106 8.23 10.68 -2.11
N LYS A 107 7.31 9.73 -1.91
CA LYS A 107 7.14 8.59 -2.82
C LYS A 107 5.70 8.55 -3.31
N LEU A 108 5.51 8.64 -4.61
CA LEU A 108 4.26 8.21 -5.24
C LEU A 108 4.44 6.78 -5.72
N TYR A 109 3.45 5.92 -5.54
CA TYR A 109 3.55 4.55 -6.03
C TYR A 109 2.20 3.96 -6.40
N CYS A 110 2.24 3.02 -7.32
CA CYS A 110 1.07 2.25 -7.72
C CYS A 110 1.46 0.83 -8.11
N ASN A 111 0.47 -0.05 -8.17
CA ASN A 111 0.66 -1.46 -8.48
C ASN A 111 0.29 -1.73 -9.94
N ILE A 112 1.26 -2.16 -10.75
CA ILE A 112 1.10 -2.47 -12.17
C ILE A 112 1.10 -3.99 -12.37
N HIS A 113 0.23 -4.48 -13.24
CA HIS A 113 0.20 -5.89 -13.63
C HIS A 113 1.17 -6.10 -14.79
N HIS A 114 2.21 -6.90 -14.55
CA HIS A 114 3.27 -7.13 -15.53
C HIS A 114 2.84 -8.13 -16.62
N LYS A 115 3.26 -7.85 -17.87
CA LYS A 115 3.04 -8.74 -19.02
C LYS A 115 4.21 -9.72 -19.12
N GLY A 116 3.92 -11.02 -19.10
CA GLY A 116 4.93 -12.07 -19.24
C GLY A 116 5.31 -12.80 -17.95
N SER A 117 4.78 -12.39 -16.79
CA SER A 117 4.93 -13.19 -15.56
C SER A 117 4.16 -14.51 -15.68
N LYS A 118 4.88 -15.63 -15.54
CA LYS A 118 4.33 -17.00 -15.55
C LYS A 118 3.40 -17.26 -14.36
N ALA A 119 3.55 -16.48 -13.29
CA ALA A 119 2.68 -16.55 -12.12
C ALA A 119 1.47 -15.63 -12.32
N LYS A 120 0.28 -16.22 -12.40
CA LYS A 120 -0.99 -15.52 -12.57
C LYS A 120 -1.16 -14.47 -11.45
N GLY A 121 -1.29 -13.20 -11.82
CA GLY A 121 -1.65 -12.12 -10.88
C GLY A 121 -0.49 -11.40 -10.18
N GLN A 122 0.78 -11.58 -10.60
CA GLN A 122 1.85 -10.77 -10.02
C GLN A 122 1.69 -9.28 -10.35
N LYS A 123 1.56 -8.50 -9.28
CA LYS A 123 1.61 -7.04 -9.29
C LYS A 123 3.02 -6.61 -8.91
N HIS A 124 3.56 -5.63 -9.62
CA HIS A 124 4.78 -4.95 -9.23
C HIS A 124 4.47 -3.51 -8.87
N THR A 125 5.01 -3.08 -7.74
CA THR A 125 4.92 -1.68 -7.35
C THR A 125 5.96 -0.88 -8.13
N ILE A 126 5.54 0.20 -8.78
CA ILE A 126 6.49 1.17 -9.34
C ILE A 126 6.46 2.40 -8.45
N PHE A 127 7.62 3.05 -8.28
CA PHE A 127 7.75 4.23 -7.43
C PHE A 127 8.19 5.43 -8.25
N LEU A 128 7.66 6.61 -7.94
CA LEU A 128 8.19 7.90 -8.33
C LEU A 128 8.75 8.57 -7.09
N PHE A 129 10.06 8.72 -7.04
CA PHE A 129 10.73 9.44 -5.95
C PHE A 129 10.83 10.91 -6.31
N ILE A 130 10.33 11.76 -5.41
CA ILE A 130 10.49 13.20 -5.49
C ILE A 130 11.45 13.59 -4.37
N HIS A 131 12.63 14.05 -4.78
CA HIS A 131 13.69 14.46 -3.87
C HIS A 131 13.39 15.87 -3.35
N PRO A 132 13.56 16.16 -2.05
CA PRO A 132 13.24 17.48 -1.52
C PRO A 132 14.09 18.60 -2.13
N GLU A 133 15.29 18.31 -2.60
CA GLU A 133 16.16 19.25 -3.30
C GLU A 133 15.58 19.69 -4.64
N SER A 134 14.76 18.84 -5.29
CA SER A 134 14.05 19.21 -6.51
C SER A 134 12.77 19.98 -6.23
N VAL A 135 12.25 19.99 -5.01
CA VAL A 135 10.98 20.66 -4.70
C VAL A 135 11.21 22.16 -4.62
N ARG A 136 10.60 22.92 -5.54
CA ARG A 136 10.59 24.39 -5.49
C ARG A 136 9.58 24.88 -4.48
N ALA A 137 8.35 24.36 -4.55
CA ALA A 137 7.27 24.74 -3.65
C ALA A 137 6.28 23.60 -3.44
N ILE A 138 5.71 23.53 -2.23
CA ILE A 138 4.51 22.74 -1.93
C ILE A 138 3.46 23.68 -1.37
N THR A 139 2.28 23.72 -1.98
CA THR A 139 1.13 24.45 -1.46
C THR A 139 0.05 23.49 -1.02
N LEU A 140 -0.51 23.72 0.17
CA LEU A 140 -1.65 22.97 0.69
C LEU A 140 -2.90 23.82 0.51
N ASP A 141 -3.82 23.33 -0.34
CA ASP A 141 -5.19 23.79 -0.35
C ASP A 141 -6.01 22.87 0.57
N ASN A 142 -6.60 23.47 1.61
CA ASN A 142 -7.38 22.74 2.59
C ASN A 142 -8.79 22.38 2.12
N GLY A 143 -9.12 22.67 0.85
CA GLY A 143 -10.47 22.56 0.34
C GLY A 143 -11.34 23.65 0.96
N ARG A 144 -12.19 24.28 0.16
CA ARG A 144 -13.15 25.23 0.72
C ARG A 144 -14.13 24.44 1.62
N PRO A 145 -14.38 24.87 2.86
CA PRO A 145 -15.51 24.33 3.60
C PRO A 145 -16.75 24.57 2.75
N ALA A 146 -17.52 23.51 2.50
CA ALA A 146 -18.72 23.61 1.68
C ALA A 146 -19.60 24.73 2.24
N GLY A 147 -19.82 25.77 1.45
CA GLY A 147 -20.83 26.77 1.76
C GLY A 147 -22.21 26.12 1.70
N PRO A 148 -23.23 26.74 2.31
CA PRO A 148 -24.59 26.22 2.23
C PRO A 148 -25.03 26.28 0.76
N GLY A 149 -24.99 25.15 0.05
CA GLY A 149 -25.49 25.03 -1.33
C GLY A 149 -24.55 24.42 -2.38
N PHE A 150 -23.31 24.03 -2.08
CA PHE A 150 -22.45 23.30 -3.04
C PHE A 150 -21.85 22.03 -2.44
N SER A 151 -22.08 20.90 -3.11
CA SER A 151 -22.16 19.53 -2.59
C SER A 151 -20.85 18.76 -2.42
N ARG A 152 -19.68 19.40 -2.36
CA ARG A 152 -18.42 18.68 -2.09
C ARG A 152 -17.51 19.51 -1.22
N SER A 153 -17.32 19.08 0.03
CA SER A 153 -16.19 19.54 0.85
C SER A 153 -14.90 19.26 0.06
N GLY A 154 -14.16 20.32 -0.27
CA GLY A 154 -12.99 20.19 -1.15
C GLY A 154 -12.01 19.14 -0.62
N ARG A 155 -11.46 18.32 -1.53
CA ARG A 155 -10.37 17.41 -1.16
C ARG A 155 -9.14 18.22 -0.78
N HIS A 156 -8.48 17.84 0.31
CA HIS A 156 -7.18 18.42 0.63
C HIS A 156 -6.24 18.16 -0.54
N THR A 157 -5.68 19.23 -1.10
CA THR A 157 -4.87 19.17 -2.30
C THR A 157 -3.47 19.67 -1.99
N LEU A 158 -2.45 18.85 -2.28
CA LEU A 158 -1.05 19.23 -2.23
C LEU A 158 -0.56 19.48 -3.64
N SER A 159 -0.29 20.73 -3.99
CA SER A 159 0.31 21.07 -5.27
C SER A 159 1.82 21.14 -5.14
N PHE A 160 2.50 20.38 -6.00
CA PHE A 160 3.94 20.33 -6.11
C PHE A 160 4.37 21.16 -7.31
N SER A 161 5.38 22.00 -7.11
CA SER A 161 6.19 22.59 -8.17
C SER A 161 7.63 22.18 -7.93
N ILE A 162 8.23 21.46 -8.88
CA ILE A 162 9.57 20.87 -8.76
C ILE A 162 10.48 21.32 -9.91
N THR A 163 11.77 21.47 -9.65
CA THR A 163 12.78 21.90 -10.62
C THR A 163 13.36 20.77 -11.45
N GLN A 164 13.23 19.53 -10.95
CA GLN A 164 13.70 18.32 -11.61
C GLN A 164 12.60 17.27 -11.56
N GLN A 165 12.43 16.56 -12.68
CA GLN A 165 11.46 15.48 -12.84
C GLN A 165 11.60 14.39 -11.76
N PRO A 166 10.51 13.73 -11.35
CA PRO A 166 10.56 12.63 -10.40
C PRO A 166 11.36 11.44 -10.96
N SER A 167 12.09 10.76 -10.08
CA SER A 167 12.83 9.55 -10.46
C SER A 167 11.89 8.36 -10.49
N LEU A 168 11.57 7.85 -11.68
CA LEU A 168 10.82 6.60 -11.84
C LEU A 168 11.71 5.40 -11.51
N ILE A 169 11.30 4.63 -10.51
CA ILE A 169 12.02 3.45 -10.03
C ILE A 169 11.19 2.21 -10.32
N ILE A 170 11.86 1.25 -10.94
CA ILE A 170 11.29 -0.01 -11.38
C ILE A 170 12.08 -1.16 -10.77
N PRO A 171 11.51 -2.37 -10.63
CA PRO A 171 12.27 -3.53 -10.19
C PRO A 171 13.42 -3.82 -11.15
N LYS A 172 14.63 -4.05 -10.62
CA LYS A 172 15.83 -4.25 -11.44
C LYS A 172 15.68 -5.46 -12.37
N GLY A 173 15.98 -5.27 -13.66
CA GLY A 173 15.94 -6.33 -14.67
C GLY A 173 14.55 -6.64 -15.22
N TYR A 174 13.55 -5.81 -14.90
CA TYR A 174 12.21 -5.94 -15.45
C TYR A 174 12.00 -4.96 -16.61
N VAL A 175 11.51 -5.48 -17.74
CA VAL A 175 11.00 -4.63 -18.83
C VAL A 175 9.63 -4.09 -18.40
N LEU A 176 9.42 -2.79 -18.54
CA LEU A 176 8.20 -2.09 -18.13
C LEU A 176 7.03 -2.36 -19.11
N GLU A 177 6.63 -3.62 -19.25
CA GLU A 177 5.46 -4.01 -20.04
C GLU A 177 4.31 -4.36 -19.11
N SER A 178 3.18 -3.67 -19.27
CA SER A 178 1.97 -3.92 -18.51
C SER A 178 0.93 -4.71 -19.31
N LYS A 179 0.08 -5.45 -18.59
CA LYS A 179 -1.16 -5.99 -19.15
C LYS A 179 -2.13 -4.86 -19.48
N GLN A 180 -3.07 -5.11 -20.40
CA GLN A 180 -4.05 -4.13 -20.87
C GLN A 180 -4.78 -3.43 -19.71
N ARG A 181 -5.15 -4.17 -18.65
CA ARG A 181 -5.83 -3.64 -17.45
C ARG A 181 -5.07 -2.53 -16.71
N SER A 182 -3.74 -2.57 -16.68
CA SER A 182 -2.93 -1.53 -16.00
C SER A 182 -2.16 -0.64 -16.97
N LYS A 183 -2.44 -0.74 -18.27
CA LYS A 183 -1.74 0.02 -19.31
C LYS A 183 -2.03 1.52 -19.22
N GLY A 184 -3.29 1.89 -18.97
CA GLY A 184 -3.68 3.29 -18.76
C GLY A 184 -2.94 3.91 -17.57
N LEU A 185 -2.98 3.25 -16.41
CA LEU A 185 -2.28 3.71 -15.21
C LEU A 185 -0.76 3.77 -15.39
N LEU A 186 -0.16 2.79 -16.07
CA LEU A 186 1.28 2.82 -16.37
C LEU A 186 1.62 4.04 -17.24
N ASN A 187 0.87 4.27 -18.31
CA ASN A 187 1.09 5.42 -19.20
C ASN A 187 0.91 6.75 -18.45
N ALA A 188 -0.08 6.83 -17.58
CA ALA A 188 -0.34 8.00 -16.76
C ALA A 188 0.82 8.29 -15.79
N VAL A 189 1.38 7.26 -15.14
CA VAL A 189 2.55 7.40 -14.25
C VAL A 189 3.82 7.74 -15.03
N LEU A 190 4.00 7.18 -16.23
CA LEU A 190 5.10 7.55 -17.14
C LEU A 190 4.99 9.02 -17.58
N ALA A 191 3.79 9.49 -17.89
CA ALA A 191 3.54 10.89 -18.21
C ALA A 191 3.82 11.78 -16.99
N LEU A 192 3.32 11.41 -15.81
CA LEU A 192 3.57 12.13 -14.56
C LEU A 192 5.06 12.21 -14.20
N ALA A 193 5.85 11.18 -14.53
CA ALA A 193 7.30 11.18 -14.34
C ALA A 193 8.03 12.25 -15.16
N ASN A 194 7.41 12.77 -16.22
CA ASN A 194 7.99 13.83 -17.06
C ASN A 194 7.55 15.24 -16.64
N VAL A 195 6.70 15.37 -15.63
CA VAL A 195 6.05 16.63 -15.26
C VAL A 195 6.71 17.27 -14.04
N THR A 196 6.76 18.60 -14.04
CA THR A 196 7.31 19.43 -12.94
C THR A 196 6.25 20.06 -12.05
N ASP A 197 5.01 20.12 -12.49
CA ASP A 197 3.92 20.76 -11.75
C ASP A 197 2.69 19.86 -11.77
N PHE A 198 2.30 19.39 -10.58
CA PHE A 198 1.18 18.47 -10.42
C PHE A 198 0.53 18.66 -9.06
N ALA A 199 -0.70 18.20 -8.91
CA ALA A 199 -1.47 18.29 -7.68
C ALA A 199 -1.94 16.91 -7.24
N ILE A 200 -1.71 16.58 -5.97
CA ILE A 200 -2.20 15.36 -5.34
C ILE A 200 -3.45 15.70 -4.56
N HIS A 201 -4.59 15.16 -4.98
CA HIS A 201 -5.86 15.23 -4.28
C HIS A 201 -5.96 14.07 -3.30
N LEU A 202 -5.74 14.39 -2.02
CA LEU A 202 -5.72 13.41 -0.96
C LEU A 202 -7.13 12.91 -0.68
N ASN A 203 -7.25 11.61 -0.45
CA ASN A 203 -8.53 11.02 -0.06
C ASN A 203 -8.88 11.44 1.39
N ASN A 204 -9.93 12.26 1.52
CA ASN A 204 -10.39 12.84 2.79
C ASN A 204 -10.73 11.80 3.86
N SER A 205 -11.03 10.55 3.46
CA SER A 205 -11.38 9.45 4.36
C SER A 205 -10.26 9.11 5.37
N ASN A 206 -9.02 9.52 5.11
CA ASN A 206 -7.84 9.16 5.89
C ASN A 206 -7.15 10.35 6.60
N ILE A 207 -7.74 11.55 6.58
CA ILE A 207 -7.13 12.77 7.11
C ILE A 207 -7.63 13.06 8.53
N ILE A 208 -6.94 12.48 9.50
CA ILE A 208 -7.15 12.75 10.94
C ILE A 208 -6.38 14.04 11.30
N PRO A 209 -6.82 14.85 12.28
CA PRO A 209 -6.15 16.12 12.63
C PRO A 209 -4.61 16.09 12.76
N PRO A 210 -3.96 15.06 13.34
CA PRO A 210 -2.50 14.99 13.39
C PRO A 210 -1.83 14.93 12.01
N LYS A 211 -2.43 14.21 11.05
CA LYS A 211 -1.92 14.16 9.67
C LYS A 211 -2.06 15.51 8.99
N ARG A 212 -3.19 16.21 9.22
CA ARG A 212 -3.41 17.57 8.69
C ARG A 212 -2.36 18.56 9.19
N THR A 213 -2.09 18.60 10.49
CA THR A 213 -1.05 19.49 11.05
C THR A 213 0.31 19.22 10.43
N ARG A 214 0.65 17.94 10.16
CA ARG A 214 1.89 17.60 9.47
C ARG A 214 1.91 18.08 8.01
N LEU A 215 0.81 18.00 7.28
CA LEU A 215 0.71 18.59 5.93
C LEU A 215 0.96 20.09 5.92
N GLU A 216 0.41 20.80 6.91
CA GLU A 216 0.63 22.24 7.08
C GLU A 216 2.11 22.54 7.38
N VAL A 217 2.78 21.70 8.18
CA VAL A 217 4.24 21.79 8.41
C VAL A 217 5.02 21.58 7.12
N ILE A 218 4.67 20.56 6.32
CA ILE A 218 5.33 20.29 5.03
C ILE A 218 5.17 21.48 4.08
N ALA A 219 3.94 21.97 3.89
CA ALA A 219 3.69 23.13 3.03
C ALA A 219 4.43 24.40 3.51
N ARG A 220 4.61 24.56 4.83
CA ARG A 220 5.41 25.65 5.39
C ARG A 220 6.90 25.50 5.11
N ILE A 221 7.46 24.31 5.32
CA ILE A 221 8.89 24.01 5.09
C ILE A 221 9.24 24.23 3.62
N PHE A 222 8.39 23.72 2.71
CA PHE A 222 8.56 23.86 1.27
C PHE A 222 7.80 25.07 0.70
N SER A 223 7.53 26.08 1.52
CA SER A 223 6.95 27.33 1.02
C SER A 223 7.94 28.07 0.11
N PRO A 224 7.49 28.80 -0.92
CA PRO A 224 8.37 29.63 -1.75
C PRO A 224 9.20 30.63 -0.93
N SER A 225 8.64 31.11 0.19
CA SER A 225 9.30 32.07 1.10
C SER A 225 10.31 31.42 2.06
N SER A 226 10.32 30.09 2.14
CA SER A 226 11.21 29.30 3.00
C SER A 226 12.31 28.66 2.16
N SER A 227 13.37 29.44 1.89
CA SER A 227 14.55 28.97 1.13
C SER A 227 15.68 28.49 2.05
N SER A 228 15.72 28.95 3.30
CA SER A 228 16.71 28.53 4.29
C SER A 228 16.26 27.25 5.02
N ASN A 229 17.19 26.31 5.24
CA ASN A 229 16.98 25.09 6.02
C ASN A 229 16.00 24.07 5.39
N ARG A 230 15.96 23.96 4.06
CA ARG A 230 15.18 22.91 3.39
C ARG A 230 15.74 21.51 3.72
N PRO A 231 14.88 20.50 3.92
CA PRO A 231 15.34 19.15 4.17
C PRO A 231 16.15 18.58 3.01
N LEU A 232 17.14 17.76 3.34
CA LEU A 232 17.90 16.97 2.36
C LEU A 232 17.26 15.60 2.13
N THR A 233 17.66 14.89 1.09
CA THR A 233 17.18 13.54 0.79
C THR A 233 17.48 12.60 1.96
N ASN A 234 16.45 11.93 2.46
CA ASN A 234 16.61 10.83 3.40
C ASN A 234 17.21 9.62 2.68
N LYS A 235 18.54 9.43 2.81
CA LYS A 235 19.30 8.37 2.12
C LYS A 235 18.82 6.96 2.46
N ARG A 236 18.36 6.73 3.69
CA ARG A 236 17.82 5.44 4.12
C ARG A 236 16.55 5.10 3.34
N CYS A 237 15.62 6.04 3.26
CA CYS A 237 14.36 5.85 2.54
C CYS A 237 14.54 5.86 1.00
N ALA A 238 15.58 6.54 0.51
CA ALA A 238 15.93 6.61 -0.90
C ALA A 238 16.77 5.41 -1.39
N ASN A 239 17.16 4.48 -0.50
CA ASN A 239 18.02 3.36 -0.85
C ASN A 239 17.34 2.39 -1.82
N LEU A 240 17.75 2.42 -3.08
CA LEU A 240 17.21 1.56 -4.13
C LEU A 240 17.45 0.08 -3.87
N GLU A 241 18.57 -0.30 -3.24
CA GLU A 241 18.94 -1.70 -3.02
C GLU A 241 17.97 -2.40 -2.05
N SER A 242 17.44 -1.67 -1.08
CA SER A 242 16.44 -2.19 -0.13
C SER A 242 15.05 -2.43 -0.74
N LEU A 243 14.77 -1.85 -1.92
CA LEU A 243 13.46 -1.99 -2.56
C LEU A 243 13.23 -3.43 -3.05
N TYR A 244 11.95 -3.78 -3.20
CA TYR A 244 11.52 -5.06 -3.76
C TYR A 244 11.97 -6.29 -2.95
N GLY A 245 12.02 -6.15 -1.63
CA GLY A 245 12.48 -7.21 -0.72
C GLY A 245 13.98 -7.48 -0.86
N GLY A 246 14.77 -6.43 -1.07
CA GLY A 246 16.23 -6.53 -1.24
C GLY A 246 16.70 -6.92 -2.64
N ARG A 247 15.79 -7.06 -3.62
CA ARG A 247 16.17 -7.33 -5.02
C ARG A 247 16.74 -6.09 -5.73
N GLY A 248 16.51 -4.91 -5.16
CA GLY A 248 16.96 -3.65 -5.71
C GLY A 248 16.00 -3.08 -6.76
N GLY A 249 15.84 -1.76 -6.73
CA GLY A 249 15.24 -0.98 -7.78
C GLY A 249 16.30 -0.37 -8.70
N GLU A 250 15.88 0.01 -9.90
CA GLU A 250 16.68 0.82 -10.81
C GLU A 250 15.88 2.03 -11.29
N VAL A 251 16.57 3.16 -11.48
CA VAL A 251 15.94 4.36 -12.06
C VAL A 251 15.74 4.12 -13.54
N ALA A 252 14.49 4.04 -13.96
CA ALA A 252 14.10 3.98 -15.36
C ALA A 252 14.52 5.30 -16.02
N ASN A 253 15.45 5.20 -16.96
CA ASN A 253 15.87 6.36 -17.72
C ASN A 253 14.91 6.51 -18.89
N LEU A 254 13.95 7.41 -18.74
CA LEU A 254 12.99 7.74 -19.81
C LEU A 254 13.70 8.37 -21.03
N ASN A 255 14.91 8.92 -20.80
CA ASN A 255 15.74 9.63 -21.78
C ASN A 255 17.15 9.01 -21.90
N LYS A 256 17.29 7.69 -22.06
CA LYS A 256 18.63 7.09 -22.16
C LYS A 256 19.20 7.19 -23.58
N ASP A 257 19.74 8.37 -23.89
CA ASP A 257 21.06 8.47 -24.52
C ASP A 257 21.80 9.67 -23.92
N VAL A 258 23.10 9.51 -23.64
CA VAL A 258 24.03 10.46 -23.00
C VAL A 258 24.10 10.45 -21.45
N GLY A 259 24.86 9.48 -20.94
CA GLY A 259 26.23 9.79 -20.49
C GLY A 259 26.48 10.48 -19.13
N LYS A 260 26.79 9.62 -18.15
CA LYS A 260 27.77 9.76 -17.05
C LYS A 260 27.33 10.24 -15.65
N ALA A 261 27.90 9.49 -14.71
CA ALA A 261 27.73 9.39 -13.27
C ALA A 261 28.74 10.30 -12.50
N PRO A 262 28.68 10.36 -11.15
CA PRO A 262 28.89 11.54 -10.33
C PRO A 262 30.28 11.65 -9.67
N THR A 263 30.56 12.83 -9.10
CA THR A 263 31.76 13.23 -8.34
C THR A 263 31.28 14.36 -7.42
N GLU A 264 31.62 14.57 -6.15
CA GLU A 264 32.40 13.94 -5.09
C GLU A 264 32.13 14.83 -3.84
N ALA A 265 32.34 14.30 -2.65
CA ALA A 265 31.99 14.93 -1.37
C ALA A 265 33.05 15.92 -0.86
N ASP A 266 32.66 16.84 0.03
CA ASP A 266 33.58 17.55 0.94
C ASP A 266 32.90 17.95 2.29
N PRO A 267 33.67 18.17 3.37
CA PRO A 267 33.29 17.98 4.79
C PRO A 267 32.77 19.23 5.55
N PRO A 268 32.28 19.11 6.80
CA PRO A 268 31.52 20.17 7.50
C PRO A 268 32.38 21.11 8.37
N PRO A 269 31.93 22.34 8.67
CA PRO A 269 32.61 23.24 9.59
C PRO A 269 32.16 23.11 11.06
N SER A 270 33.10 23.52 11.92
CA SER A 270 33.21 23.39 13.38
C SER A 270 32.22 24.22 14.21
N TYR A 271 31.93 23.74 15.43
CA TYR A 271 31.23 24.42 16.54
C TYR A 271 32.10 25.51 17.17
N ASP A 272 31.45 26.59 17.64
CA ASP A 272 31.93 27.44 18.73
C ASP A 272 30.77 27.85 19.64
N GLU A 273 30.97 27.64 20.94
CA GLU A 273 30.12 28.03 22.07
C GLU A 273 30.72 29.28 22.73
N PRO A 274 29.92 30.16 23.38
CA PRO A 274 30.40 30.67 24.66
C PRO A 274 29.36 30.82 25.78
N GLN A 275 29.93 30.79 26.98
CA GLN A 275 29.39 30.69 28.33
C GLN A 275 28.76 31.96 28.94
N ARG A 276 28.03 31.70 30.05
CA ARG A 276 28.12 32.31 31.42
C ARG A 276 27.27 33.53 31.84
N GLY A 277 26.66 33.33 33.02
CA GLY A 277 26.43 34.31 34.10
C GLY A 277 24.97 34.77 34.26
N GLN A 278 24.38 35.07 35.43
CA GLN A 278 24.77 35.02 36.85
C GLN A 278 23.50 35.29 37.71
N VAL A 279 23.40 34.59 38.86
CA VAL A 279 22.74 34.88 40.17
C VAL A 279 21.98 36.21 40.45
N SER A 280 20.85 36.16 41.21
CA SER A 280 20.81 36.46 42.68
C SER A 280 19.42 36.76 43.33
N ASN A 281 19.21 36.16 44.53
CA ASN A 281 18.70 36.68 45.82
C ASN A 281 17.24 37.18 46.13
N LYS A 282 16.52 36.35 46.92
CA LYS A 282 16.06 36.46 48.35
C LYS A 282 15.30 37.69 48.95
N ARG A 283 14.44 37.35 49.95
CA ARG A 283 13.89 38.06 51.18
C ARG A 283 12.47 38.68 51.06
N ARG A 284 11.61 38.77 52.10
CA ARG A 284 11.57 38.35 53.54
C ARG A 284 10.11 38.48 54.06
N ARG A 285 9.77 37.72 55.10
CA ARG A 285 8.50 37.67 55.88
C ARG A 285 8.58 38.58 57.13
N ILE A 286 7.46 39.10 57.64
CA ILE A 286 7.33 39.63 59.02
C ILE A 286 5.92 39.29 59.57
N ASP A 287 5.89 38.70 60.76
CA ASP A 287 4.73 38.46 61.64
C ASP A 287 4.67 39.54 62.73
N SER A 288 3.49 39.79 63.31
CA SER A 288 3.36 40.42 64.63
C SER A 288 2.08 40.00 65.35
N ASP A 289 2.25 39.64 66.62
CA ASP A 289 1.32 39.10 67.59
C ASP A 289 1.05 40.16 68.68
N VAL A 290 -0.19 40.36 69.13
CA VAL A 290 -0.52 41.23 70.28
C VAL A 290 -1.67 40.64 71.11
N THR A 291 -1.43 40.69 72.42
CA THR A 291 -2.10 40.09 73.58
C THR A 291 -3.43 40.74 73.99
N ASN A 292 -4.29 39.89 74.58
CA ASN A 292 -5.55 40.20 75.26
C ASN A 292 -5.37 40.95 76.59
N ASP A 293 -6.27 41.89 76.90
CA ASP A 293 -6.73 42.13 78.28
C ASP A 293 -8.17 42.66 78.33
N LYS A 294 -8.92 42.19 79.35
CA LYS A 294 -10.39 42.26 79.50
C LYS A 294 -10.88 43.59 80.12
N SER A 295 -12.08 44.03 79.75
CA SER A 295 -12.96 44.88 80.59
C SER A 295 -14.45 44.64 80.29
N PRO A 296 -15.36 44.63 81.31
CA PRO A 296 -16.69 44.01 81.15
C PRO A 296 -17.84 44.97 80.78
N ALA A 297 -17.59 46.28 80.60
CA ALA A 297 -18.65 47.28 80.34
C ALA A 297 -18.74 47.74 78.87
N ILE A 298 -17.82 47.27 78.00
CA ILE A 298 -17.81 47.53 76.54
C ILE A 298 -18.59 46.42 75.79
N HIS A 299 -19.06 45.41 76.50
CA HIS A 299 -19.51 44.14 75.93
C HIS A 299 -20.79 44.27 75.08
N ASP A 300 -21.74 45.15 75.44
CA ASP A 300 -23.00 45.30 74.69
C ASP A 300 -22.84 46.07 73.37
N ASP A 301 -22.03 47.13 73.35
CA ASP A 301 -21.71 47.83 72.10
C ASP A 301 -20.77 46.99 71.22
N LEU A 302 -19.87 46.21 71.83
CA LEU A 302 -19.08 45.22 71.12
C LEU A 302 -19.95 44.12 70.52
N PHE A 303 -20.95 43.60 71.25
CA PHE A 303 -21.87 42.60 70.71
C PHE A 303 -22.75 43.16 69.60
N LYS A 304 -23.22 44.41 69.70
CA LYS A 304 -23.92 45.09 68.60
C LYS A 304 -23.01 45.29 67.38
N SER A 305 -21.77 45.70 67.60
CA SER A 305 -20.77 45.84 66.52
C SER A 305 -20.47 44.50 65.86
N ILE A 306 -20.26 43.43 66.65
CA ILE A 306 -20.06 42.07 66.14
C ILE A 306 -21.28 41.61 65.35
N ARG A 307 -22.49 41.84 65.85
CA ARG A 307 -23.72 41.46 65.16
C ARG A 307 -23.88 42.20 63.83
N SER A 308 -23.65 43.51 63.81
CA SER A 308 -23.66 44.29 62.56
C SER A 308 -22.59 43.84 61.56
N HIS A 309 -21.43 43.41 62.05
CA HIS A 309 -20.37 42.87 61.20
C HIS A 309 -20.73 41.48 60.66
N LEU A 310 -21.39 40.64 61.45
CA LEU A 310 -21.92 39.35 61.00
C LEU A 310 -23.03 39.53 59.96
N ASP A 311 -23.97 40.45 60.17
CA ASP A 311 -25.02 40.77 59.20
C ASP A 311 -24.41 41.31 57.88
N SER A 312 -23.33 42.10 57.99
CA SER A 312 -22.57 42.58 56.83
C SER A 312 -21.85 41.45 56.09
N ILE A 313 -21.23 40.51 56.82
CA ILE A 313 -20.61 39.31 56.23
C ILE A 313 -21.68 38.45 55.55
N GLU A 314 -22.81 38.22 56.20
CA GLU A 314 -23.94 37.45 55.66
C GLU A 314 -24.45 38.09 54.36
N SER A 315 -24.69 39.39 54.35
CA SER A 315 -25.09 40.13 53.14
C SER A 315 -24.06 40.00 52.02
N ARG A 316 -22.76 40.07 52.33
CA ARG A 316 -21.68 39.88 51.35
C ARG A 316 -21.62 38.45 50.82
N ILE A 317 -21.88 37.44 51.67
CA ILE A 317 -21.95 36.03 51.26
C ILE A 317 -23.14 35.82 50.33
N CYS A 318 -24.33 36.33 50.67
CA CYS A 318 -25.52 36.21 49.81
C CYS A 318 -25.28 36.82 48.42
N ILE A 319 -24.76 38.05 48.35
CA ILE A 319 -24.43 38.70 47.06
C ILE A 319 -23.38 37.89 46.28
N HIS A 320 -22.40 37.31 46.97
CA HIS A 320 -21.38 36.49 46.31
C HIS A 320 -21.97 35.19 45.75
N LEU A 321 -22.87 34.54 46.49
CA LEU A 321 -23.57 33.32 46.08
C LEU A 321 -24.49 33.59 44.88
N ASP A 322 -25.27 34.68 44.90
CA ASP A 322 -26.11 35.08 43.76
C ASP A 322 -25.26 35.35 42.51
N GLY A 323 -24.10 36.01 42.69
CA GLY A 323 -23.14 36.23 41.62
C GLY A 323 -22.47 34.95 41.11
N MET A 324 -22.25 33.96 41.97
CA MET A 324 -21.76 32.64 41.57
C MET A 324 -22.83 31.86 40.79
N GLU A 325 -24.07 31.87 41.27
CA GLU A 325 -25.21 31.21 40.64
C GLU A 325 -25.45 31.76 39.23
N GLY A 326 -25.45 33.08 39.04
CA GLY A 326 -25.56 33.69 37.71
C GLY A 326 -24.42 33.31 36.75
N ARG A 327 -23.19 33.17 37.27
CA ARG A 327 -22.05 32.67 36.47
C ARG A 327 -22.17 31.19 36.12
N ILE A 328 -22.84 30.39 36.94
CA ILE A 328 -23.06 28.98 36.66
C ILE A 328 -24.12 28.82 35.55
N TYR A 329 -25.25 29.54 35.64
CA TYR A 329 -26.28 29.51 34.59
C TYR A 329 -25.73 29.92 33.22
N THR A 330 -25.03 31.05 33.15
CA THR A 330 -24.42 31.51 31.88
C THR A 330 -23.42 30.53 31.28
N ARG A 331 -22.69 29.78 32.13
CA ARG A 331 -21.79 28.72 31.67
C ARG A 331 -22.56 27.49 31.19
N LEU A 332 -23.66 27.12 31.84
CA LEU A 332 -24.51 26.01 31.43
C LEU A 332 -25.17 26.30 30.09
N ASP A 333 -25.74 27.50 29.89
CA ASP A 333 -26.32 27.92 28.61
C ASP A 333 -25.28 27.84 27.48
N SER A 334 -24.06 28.33 27.74
CA SER A 334 -22.96 28.24 26.77
C SER A 334 -22.54 26.80 26.46
N ILE A 335 -22.64 25.88 27.43
CA ILE A 335 -22.36 24.46 27.20
C ILE A 335 -23.47 23.82 26.37
N GLU A 336 -24.73 24.14 26.66
CA GLU A 336 -25.89 23.66 25.92
C GLU A 336 -25.84 24.10 24.44
N ASP A 337 -25.55 25.37 24.19
CA ASP A 337 -25.35 25.91 22.83
C ASP A 337 -24.24 25.16 22.08
N ARG A 338 -23.14 24.84 22.77
CA ARG A 338 -22.02 24.11 22.17
C ARG A 338 -22.37 22.65 21.89
N LEU A 339 -23.15 22.00 22.75
CA LEU A 339 -23.62 20.63 22.55
C LEU A 339 -24.59 20.57 21.37
N LYS A 340 -25.50 21.51 21.26
CA LYS A 340 -26.43 21.61 20.13
C LYS A 340 -25.70 21.83 18.80
N GLN A 341 -24.71 22.73 18.78
CA GLN A 341 -23.85 22.90 17.60
C GLN A 341 -23.04 21.65 17.25
N LEU A 342 -22.66 20.84 18.25
CA LEU A 342 -21.95 19.60 18.01
C LEU A 342 -22.89 18.53 17.45
N GLU A 343 -24.12 18.43 17.96
CA GLU A 343 -25.16 17.55 17.46
C GLU A 343 -25.51 17.88 16.01
N ASP A 344 -25.73 19.16 15.68
CA ASP A 344 -26.00 19.60 14.29
C ASP A 344 -24.83 19.26 13.35
N LYS A 345 -23.58 19.40 13.84
CA LYS A 345 -22.39 19.02 13.07
C LYS A 345 -22.26 17.50 12.88
N VAL A 346 -22.60 16.71 13.88
CA VAL A 346 -22.52 15.24 13.80
C VAL A 346 -23.64 14.71 12.90
N SER A 347 -24.85 15.24 13.03
CA SER A 347 -26.00 14.89 12.20
C SER A 347 -25.75 15.25 10.72
N GLY A 348 -25.17 16.41 10.43
CA GLY A 348 -24.77 16.80 9.07
C GLY A 348 -23.55 16.04 8.51
N VAL A 349 -22.78 15.31 9.34
CA VAL A 349 -21.66 14.47 8.88
C VAL A 349 -22.10 13.03 8.60
N LEU A 350 -23.19 12.58 9.22
CA LEU A 350 -23.85 11.29 8.96
C LEU A 350 -24.87 11.41 7.81
N ASP A 351 -24.56 12.23 6.81
CA ASP A 351 -25.44 12.47 5.68
C ASP A 351 -25.50 11.23 4.78
N VAL A 352 -26.73 10.81 4.48
CA VAL A 352 -27.13 9.70 3.59
C VAL A 352 -26.45 9.80 2.22
N ASP A 353 -26.04 11.01 1.83
CA ASP A 353 -25.31 11.31 0.59
C ASP A 353 -23.91 10.68 0.53
N ARG A 354 -23.23 10.48 1.68
CA ARG A 354 -21.91 9.81 1.67
C ARG A 354 -22.04 8.34 1.30
N ASP A 355 -23.07 7.66 1.81
CA ASP A 355 -23.32 6.26 1.50
C ASP A 355 -23.77 6.09 0.05
N ILE A 356 -24.56 7.03 -0.49
CA ILE A 356 -24.93 7.06 -1.92
C ILE A 356 -23.69 7.23 -2.81
N LEU A 357 -22.79 8.15 -2.47
CA LEU A 357 -21.56 8.37 -3.25
C LEU A 357 -20.59 7.18 -3.19
N ILE A 358 -20.45 6.56 -2.00
CA ILE A 358 -19.66 5.33 -1.86
C ILE A 358 -20.28 4.21 -2.70
N GLN A 359 -21.61 4.11 -2.69
CA GLN A 359 -22.32 3.10 -3.47
C GLN A 359 -22.18 3.33 -4.98
N GLU A 360 -22.24 4.59 -5.44
CA GLU A 360 -22.01 4.96 -6.85
C GLU A 360 -20.56 4.67 -7.28
N GLU A 361 -19.56 5.00 -6.45
CA GLU A 361 -18.15 4.68 -6.71
C GLU A 361 -17.90 3.16 -6.74
N ILE A 362 -18.52 2.40 -5.84
CA ILE A 362 -18.46 0.94 -5.85
C ILE A 362 -19.11 0.38 -7.12
N SER A 363 -20.25 0.93 -7.55
CA SER A 363 -20.93 0.53 -8.78
C SER A 363 -20.08 0.79 -10.02
N GLU A 364 -19.45 1.97 -10.13
CA GLU A 364 -18.56 2.30 -11.24
C GLU A 364 -17.32 1.39 -11.27
N GLN A 365 -16.70 1.15 -10.10
CA GLN A 365 -15.57 0.20 -9.99
C GLN A 365 -15.97 -1.24 -10.35
N LEU A 366 -17.20 -1.64 -10.01
CA LEU A 366 -17.72 -2.95 -10.35
C LEU A 366 -17.94 -3.09 -11.86
N ASP A 367 -18.50 -2.07 -12.51
CA ASP A 367 -18.74 -2.05 -13.96
C ASP A 367 -17.42 -2.06 -14.75
N ASP A 368 -16.41 -1.32 -14.30
CA ASP A 368 -15.06 -1.36 -14.85
C ASP A 368 -14.41 -2.74 -14.68
N CYS A 369 -14.61 -3.37 -13.52
CA CYS A 369 -14.12 -4.72 -13.25
C CYS A 369 -14.80 -5.75 -14.17
N ILE A 370 -16.12 -5.67 -14.32
CA ILE A 370 -16.91 -6.55 -15.20
C ILE A 370 -16.46 -6.37 -16.66
N THR A 371 -16.30 -5.12 -17.12
CA THR A 371 -15.85 -4.81 -18.48
C THR A 371 -14.44 -5.35 -18.72
N GLY A 372 -13.55 -5.20 -17.74
CA GLY A 372 -12.20 -5.78 -17.78
C GLY A 372 -12.20 -7.30 -17.85
N VAL A 373 -12.97 -7.98 -17.00
CA VAL A 373 -13.09 -9.46 -17.03
C VAL A 373 -13.69 -9.94 -18.35
N LYS A 374 -14.67 -9.23 -18.89
CA LYS A 374 -15.28 -9.56 -20.19
C LYS A 374 -14.25 -9.48 -21.31
N ALA A 375 -13.49 -8.39 -21.39
CA ALA A 375 -12.43 -8.23 -22.38
C ALA A 375 -11.33 -9.31 -22.25
N GLU A 376 -10.90 -9.61 -21.02
CA GLU A 376 -9.91 -10.68 -20.76
C GLU A 376 -10.45 -12.06 -21.14
N SER A 377 -11.74 -12.33 -20.89
CA SER A 377 -12.36 -13.60 -21.28
C SER A 377 -12.47 -13.75 -22.80
N GLU A 378 -12.78 -12.68 -23.52
CA GLU A 378 -12.87 -12.69 -24.98
C GLU A 378 -11.49 -12.92 -25.63
N GLU A 379 -10.44 -12.29 -25.11
CA GLU A 379 -9.06 -12.56 -25.54
C GLU A 379 -8.66 -14.01 -25.29
N LEU A 380 -9.04 -14.58 -24.14
CA LEU A 380 -8.76 -15.98 -23.80
C LEU A 380 -9.51 -16.95 -24.70
N PHE A 381 -10.80 -16.72 -24.97
CA PHE A 381 -11.57 -17.56 -25.89
C PHE A 381 -10.98 -17.53 -27.29
N LYS A 382 -10.63 -16.34 -27.80
CA LYS A 382 -9.97 -16.21 -29.09
C LYS A 382 -8.64 -16.97 -29.16
N ALA A 383 -7.82 -16.90 -28.11
CA ALA A 383 -6.57 -17.64 -28.05
C ALA A 383 -6.77 -19.18 -27.98
N ILE A 384 -7.87 -19.64 -27.38
CA ILE A 384 -8.26 -21.05 -27.36
C ILE A 384 -8.72 -21.48 -28.75
N ASP A 385 -9.55 -20.70 -29.43
CA ASP A 385 -10.01 -20.97 -30.80
C ASP A 385 -8.82 -21.04 -31.77
N ASP A 386 -7.94 -20.04 -31.76
CA ASP A 386 -6.73 -20.02 -32.60
C ASP A 386 -5.83 -21.24 -32.35
N ARG A 387 -5.82 -21.76 -31.11
CA ARG A 387 -5.06 -22.96 -30.75
C ARG A 387 -5.79 -24.22 -31.23
N ALA A 388 -7.11 -24.27 -31.11
CA ALA A 388 -7.93 -25.39 -31.56
C ALA A 388 -7.78 -25.56 -33.08
N ASP A 389 -7.89 -24.48 -33.84
CA ASP A 389 -7.70 -24.48 -35.30
C ASP A 389 -6.32 -25.03 -35.67
N LYS A 390 -5.25 -24.52 -35.04
CA LYS A 390 -3.87 -25.03 -35.24
C LYS A 390 -3.68 -26.48 -34.81
N THR A 391 -4.51 -27.01 -33.91
CA THR A 391 -4.47 -28.44 -33.54
C THR A 391 -5.21 -29.30 -34.54
N ILE A 392 -6.33 -28.82 -35.06
CA ILE A 392 -7.11 -29.50 -36.09
C ILE A 392 -6.30 -29.58 -37.39
N GLU A 393 -5.74 -28.47 -37.87
CA GLU A 393 -4.92 -28.45 -39.10
C GLU A 393 -3.73 -29.42 -39.03
N ARG A 394 -3.06 -29.50 -37.88
CA ARG A 394 -1.95 -30.45 -37.67
C ARG A 394 -2.43 -31.90 -37.68
N LEU A 395 -3.56 -32.19 -37.04
CA LEU A 395 -4.14 -33.53 -37.02
C LEU A 395 -4.61 -33.95 -38.42
N GLU A 396 -5.24 -33.05 -39.17
CA GLU A 396 -5.62 -33.29 -40.57
C GLU A 396 -4.40 -33.60 -41.43
N GLN A 397 -3.31 -32.84 -41.24
CA GLN A 397 -2.04 -33.12 -41.93
C GLN A 397 -1.48 -34.50 -41.56
N GLU A 398 -1.38 -34.83 -40.27
CA GLU A 398 -0.84 -36.14 -39.84
C GLU A 398 -1.72 -37.31 -40.33
N VAL A 399 -3.05 -37.15 -40.30
CA VAL A 399 -3.98 -38.17 -40.82
C VAL A 399 -3.82 -38.36 -42.32
N ASN A 400 -3.68 -37.28 -43.10
CA ASN A 400 -3.45 -37.38 -44.54
C ASN A 400 -2.11 -38.07 -44.84
N GLU A 401 -1.03 -37.69 -44.14
CA GLU A 401 0.28 -38.32 -44.30
C GLU A 401 0.24 -39.83 -43.96
N ARG A 402 -0.52 -40.22 -42.92
CA ARG A 402 -0.72 -41.64 -42.54
C ARG A 402 -1.53 -42.40 -43.58
N ILE A 403 -2.56 -41.79 -44.16
CA ILE A 403 -3.38 -42.38 -45.21
C ILE A 403 -2.55 -42.63 -46.46
N ASP A 404 -1.74 -41.66 -46.88
CA ASP A 404 -0.84 -41.79 -48.03
C ASP A 404 0.20 -42.90 -47.80
N GLN A 405 0.80 -42.93 -46.61
CA GLN A 405 1.77 -43.97 -46.24
C GLN A 405 1.13 -45.37 -46.25
N LEU A 406 -0.06 -45.52 -45.68
CA LEU A 406 -0.80 -46.79 -45.69
C LEU A 406 -1.20 -47.19 -47.11
N GLY A 407 -1.54 -46.22 -47.96
CA GLY A 407 -1.86 -46.44 -49.37
C GLY A 407 -0.69 -47.06 -50.14
N GLU A 408 0.52 -46.52 -49.97
CA GLU A 408 1.72 -47.08 -50.59
C GLU A 408 2.09 -48.45 -49.97
N GLU A 409 1.95 -48.64 -48.66
CA GLU A 409 2.21 -49.93 -48.01
C GLU A 409 1.25 -51.04 -48.50
N VAL A 410 -0.04 -50.73 -48.64
CA VAL A 410 -1.03 -51.68 -49.19
C VAL A 410 -0.73 -52.01 -50.64
N LYS A 411 -0.33 -51.02 -51.44
CA LYS A 411 0.03 -51.20 -52.85
C LYS A 411 1.27 -52.09 -53.00
N ASP A 412 2.32 -51.83 -52.23
CA ASP A 412 3.55 -52.64 -52.24
C ASP A 412 3.27 -54.08 -51.79
N ASN A 413 2.51 -54.27 -50.70
CA ASN A 413 2.10 -55.59 -50.24
C ASN A 413 1.24 -56.34 -51.27
N THR A 414 0.35 -55.64 -51.97
CA THR A 414 -0.49 -56.24 -53.01
C THR A 414 0.36 -56.68 -54.21
N VAL A 415 1.32 -55.86 -54.64
CA VAL A 415 2.27 -56.22 -55.71
C VAL A 415 3.07 -57.46 -55.32
N GLN A 416 3.61 -57.49 -54.11
CA GLN A 416 4.37 -58.64 -53.61
C GLN A 416 3.51 -59.92 -53.59
N LEU A 417 2.28 -59.85 -53.07
CA LEU A 417 1.38 -61.00 -52.98
C LEU A 417 0.96 -61.52 -54.36
N VAL A 418 0.72 -60.62 -55.32
CA VAL A 418 0.45 -60.99 -56.72
C VAL A 418 1.67 -61.64 -57.36
N GLU A 419 2.87 -61.10 -57.13
CA GLU A 419 4.11 -61.66 -57.66
C GLU A 419 4.40 -63.06 -57.11
N GLU A 420 4.25 -63.27 -55.80
CA GLU A 420 4.39 -64.58 -55.15
C GLU A 420 3.34 -65.58 -55.68
N GLY A 421 2.09 -65.14 -55.86
CA GLY A 421 1.02 -65.95 -56.43
C GLY A 421 1.30 -66.36 -57.88
N LEU A 422 1.80 -65.44 -58.71
CA LEU A 422 2.20 -65.71 -60.09
C LEU A 422 3.40 -66.65 -60.16
N LYS A 423 4.44 -66.43 -59.35
CA LYS A 423 5.60 -67.32 -59.23
C LYS A 423 5.17 -68.74 -58.88
N LYS A 424 4.29 -68.91 -57.87
CA LYS A 424 3.77 -70.22 -57.47
C LYS A 424 2.98 -70.90 -58.58
N LYS A 425 2.11 -70.17 -59.30
CA LYS A 425 1.36 -70.71 -60.44
C LYS A 425 2.28 -71.09 -61.61
N LEU A 426 3.30 -70.29 -61.90
CA LEU A 426 4.27 -70.55 -62.96
C LEU A 426 5.11 -71.78 -62.68
N VAL A 427 5.62 -71.93 -61.44
CA VAL A 427 6.35 -73.15 -61.00
C VAL A 427 5.46 -74.39 -61.14
N ASN A 428 4.21 -74.32 -60.71
CA ASN A 428 3.26 -75.43 -60.86
C ASN A 428 2.94 -75.75 -62.33
N ALA A 429 2.88 -74.75 -63.21
CA ALA A 429 2.65 -74.94 -64.63
C ALA A 429 3.89 -75.50 -65.36
N SER A 430 5.09 -75.03 -65.01
CA SER A 430 6.37 -75.55 -65.53
C SER A 430 6.53 -77.03 -65.23
N LEU A 431 6.17 -77.46 -64.02
CA LEU A 431 6.16 -78.88 -63.61
C LEU A 431 5.23 -79.75 -64.48
N ARG A 432 4.18 -79.16 -65.07
CA ARG A 432 3.26 -79.87 -65.96
C ARG A 432 3.72 -79.91 -67.42
N ILE A 433 4.58 -78.98 -67.84
CA ILE A 433 5.08 -78.91 -69.22
C ILE A 433 6.33 -79.79 -69.39
N ASP A 434 7.21 -79.87 -68.40
CA ASP A 434 8.34 -80.83 -68.40
C ASP A 434 7.89 -82.27 -68.09
N GLY A 435 6.66 -82.44 -67.61
CA GLY A 435 5.98 -83.73 -67.46
C GLY A 435 5.37 -84.24 -68.77
N ALA A 436 6.17 -84.34 -69.82
CA ALA A 436 5.91 -85.37 -70.81
C ALA A 436 6.15 -86.74 -70.15
N VAL A 437 5.19 -87.63 -70.37
CA VAL A 437 5.17 -89.07 -70.01
C VAL A 437 4.74 -89.35 -68.55
N PHE A 438 3.45 -89.61 -68.37
CA PHE A 438 2.96 -90.99 -68.30
C PHE A 438 1.57 -91.08 -68.93
N LEU A 439 1.56 -91.47 -70.21
CA LEU A 439 0.51 -92.35 -70.70
C LEU A 439 0.80 -93.70 -70.07
N ASP A 440 -0.14 -94.23 -69.30
CA ASP A 440 -0.32 -95.68 -69.22
C ASP A 440 -1.82 -95.99 -69.24
N LEU A 441 -2.11 -97.03 -70.03
CA LEU A 441 -3.41 -97.58 -70.40
C LEU A 441 -4.22 -98.11 -69.22
#